data_AF-A0A370WSE7-F1
#
_entry.id   AF-A0A370WSE7-F1
#
_cell.length_a   1.000
_cell.length_b   1.000
_cell.length_c   1.000
_cell.angle_alpha   90.00
_cell.angle_beta   90.00
_cell.angle_gamma   90.00
#
_symmetry.space_group_name_H-M   'P 1'
#
loop_
_entity.id
_entity.type
_entity.pdbx_description
1 polymer ?
#
loop_
_entity_poly.entity_id
_entity_poly.type
_entity_poly.pdbx_seq_one_letter_code
_entity_poly.pdbx_strand_id
1 'polypeptide(L)'
;MKKEINCLLVALLVNASVVCAAPSARACQANASAFLANPDKRTLAALAPNVGDQCWQIIGKSNSNLKKLLDSVSSGNYSAASYLAKNIKSLDGGNLEDSLVALGGFSDTRMTDLLAFANKGLISPHELRDALTMLPLSMSDNQAAQLFAMQARRSKVNKVTRSDLATQKSAALKAIDDFIGEIKSSQH
;
A
#
# COMPACT_ATOMS: atom_id res chain seq x y z
N MET A 1 13.12 -13.71 31.25
CA MET A 1 13.60 -12.54 30.48
C MET A 1 15.08 -12.69 30.24
N LYS A 2 15.51 -12.80 28.98
CA LYS A 2 16.85 -12.43 28.46
C LYS A 2 16.77 -12.55 26.94
N LYS A 3 16.67 -11.40 26.26
CA LYS A 3 16.92 -11.30 24.82
C LYS A 3 18.43 -11.24 24.68
N GLU A 4 19.05 -12.30 24.18
CA GLU A 4 20.47 -12.24 23.81
C GLU A 4 20.58 -11.58 22.45
N ILE A 5 20.95 -10.30 22.45
CA ILE A 5 21.41 -9.59 21.27
C ILE A 5 22.87 -10.00 21.12
N ASN A 6 23.17 -10.86 20.16
CA ASN A 6 24.52 -11.34 19.91
C ASN A 6 25.29 -10.28 19.09
N CYS A 7 25.80 -9.26 19.78
CA CYS A 7 26.74 -8.29 19.20
C CYS A 7 28.15 -8.86 19.30
N LEU A 8 28.78 -9.18 18.17
CA LEU A 8 30.19 -9.58 18.15
C LEU A 8 31.06 -8.33 18.35
N LEU A 9 31.83 -8.29 19.45
CA LEU A 9 32.80 -7.24 19.73
C LEU A 9 34.12 -7.60 19.04
N VAL A 10 34.38 -7.03 17.87
CA VAL A 10 35.69 -7.12 17.22
C VAL A 10 36.55 -5.96 17.73
N ALA A 11 37.37 -6.24 18.75
CA ALA A 11 38.37 -5.30 19.24
C ALA A 11 39.68 -5.47 18.47
N LEU A 12 39.81 -4.74 17.37
CA LEU A 12 41.10 -4.46 16.74
C LEU A 12 41.18 -2.94 16.59
N LEU A 13 42.32 -2.40 17.02
CA LEU A 13 42.59 -0.98 17.23
C LEU A 13 42.15 -0.13 16.02
N VAL A 14 41.53 1.02 16.34
CA VAL A 14 41.02 2.10 15.47
C VAL A 14 39.54 1.95 15.03
N ASN A 15 38.68 2.78 15.63
CA ASN A 15 37.26 3.04 15.32
C ASN A 15 36.26 1.88 15.58
N ALA A 16 35.81 1.79 16.83
CA ALA A 16 34.70 0.92 17.24
C ALA A 16 33.38 1.34 16.55
N SER A 17 33.10 0.74 15.40
CA SER A 17 31.77 0.72 14.80
C SER A 17 31.06 -0.55 15.27
N VAL A 18 29.99 -0.40 16.07
CA VAL A 18 29.13 -1.53 16.41
C VAL A 18 28.40 -1.96 15.14
N VAL A 19 28.87 -3.02 14.49
CA VAL A 19 28.18 -3.62 13.33
C VAL A 19 27.09 -4.53 13.88
N CYS A 20 25.87 -4.01 14.00
CA CYS A 20 24.69 -4.84 14.24
C CYS A 20 24.45 -5.70 13.00
N ALA A 21 24.55 -7.03 13.14
CA ALA A 21 24.24 -7.97 12.06
C ALA A 21 22.85 -7.69 11.48
N ALA A 22 22.74 -7.66 10.16
CA ALA A 22 21.46 -7.55 9.47
C ALA A 22 20.51 -8.66 9.96
N PRO A 23 19.22 -8.38 10.18
CA PRO A 23 18.22 -9.40 10.45
C PRO A 23 18.36 -10.56 9.46
N SER A 24 18.46 -11.78 9.99
CA SER A 24 18.56 -12.96 9.13
C SER A 24 17.28 -13.14 8.32
N ALA A 25 17.37 -13.73 7.12
CA ALA A 25 16.21 -14.05 6.29
C ALA A 25 15.11 -14.81 7.07
N ARG A 26 15.51 -15.60 8.07
CA ARG A 26 14.62 -16.33 8.99
C ARG A 26 13.78 -15.39 9.88
N ALA A 27 14.36 -14.29 10.36
CA ALA A 27 13.65 -13.28 11.13
C ALA A 27 12.63 -12.54 10.25
N CYS A 28 13.00 -12.18 9.01
CA CYS A 28 12.05 -11.59 8.06
C CYS A 28 10.90 -12.55 7.74
N GLN A 29 11.16 -13.85 7.60
CA GLN A 29 10.10 -14.82 7.33
C GLN A 29 9.08 -14.92 8.47
N ALA A 30 9.56 -14.98 9.71
CA ALA A 30 8.68 -15.01 10.88
C ALA A 30 7.88 -13.70 11.01
N ASN A 31 8.53 -12.55 10.83
CA ASN A 31 7.87 -11.25 10.93
C ASN A 31 6.87 -11.01 9.79
N ALA A 32 7.21 -11.40 8.56
CA ALA A 32 6.30 -11.34 7.40
C ALA A 32 5.08 -12.23 7.62
N SER A 33 5.27 -13.46 8.11
CA SER A 33 4.17 -14.35 8.46
C SER A 33 3.27 -13.76 9.54
N ALA A 34 3.85 -13.21 10.62
CA ALA A 34 3.09 -12.57 11.68
C ALA A 34 2.32 -11.33 11.20
N PHE A 35 2.93 -10.53 10.31
CA PHE A 35 2.27 -9.36 9.72
C PHE A 35 1.12 -9.75 8.80
N LEU A 36 1.31 -10.72 7.90
CA LEU A 36 0.25 -11.17 7.00
C LEU A 36 -0.91 -11.85 7.74
N ALA A 37 -0.64 -12.46 8.90
CA ALA A 37 -1.68 -13.04 9.75
C ALA A 37 -2.49 -11.96 10.49
N ASN A 38 -1.86 -10.89 10.95
CA ASN A 38 -2.52 -9.79 11.67
C ASN A 38 -1.80 -8.46 11.42
N PRO A 39 -2.17 -7.71 10.36
CA PRO A 39 -1.50 -6.44 10.04
C PRO A 39 -1.91 -5.35 11.04
N ASP A 40 -0.98 -4.98 11.91
CA ASP A 40 -1.18 -3.92 12.91
C ASP A 40 0.10 -3.08 13.07
N LYS A 41 0.07 -2.05 13.92
CA LYS A 41 1.23 -1.17 14.15
C LYS A 41 2.46 -1.93 14.67
N ARG A 42 2.25 -2.95 15.51
CA ARG A 42 3.32 -3.74 16.15
C ARG A 42 3.94 -4.71 15.14
N THR A 43 3.13 -5.44 14.39
CA THR A 43 3.62 -6.37 13.36
C THR A 43 4.25 -5.61 12.20
N LEU A 44 3.74 -4.43 11.84
CA LEU A 44 4.38 -3.53 10.88
C LEU A 44 5.74 -3.02 11.38
N ALA A 45 5.83 -2.60 12.64
CA ALA A 45 7.10 -2.15 13.22
C ALA A 45 8.15 -3.27 13.25
N ALA A 46 7.75 -4.53 13.34
CA ALA A 46 8.66 -5.69 13.26
C ALA A 46 9.23 -5.91 11.84
N LEU A 47 8.61 -5.33 10.81
CA LEU A 47 9.14 -5.30 9.44
C LEU A 47 10.10 -4.11 9.20
N ALA A 48 10.13 -3.15 10.13
CA ALA A 48 10.88 -1.89 10.00
C ALA A 48 12.36 -1.88 10.43
N PRO A 49 12.94 -2.82 11.21
CA PRO A 49 14.35 -2.73 11.57
C PRO A 49 15.22 -3.28 10.43
N ASN A 50 15.93 -2.38 9.75
CA ASN A 50 17.13 -2.63 8.93
C ASN A 50 17.00 -3.43 7.61
N VAL A 51 15.81 -3.89 7.19
CA VAL A 51 15.64 -4.64 5.92
C VAL A 51 14.21 -4.60 5.35
N GLY A 52 13.66 -3.40 5.16
CA GLY A 52 12.38 -3.25 4.45
C GLY A 52 12.36 -4.05 3.14
N ASP A 53 13.47 -4.05 2.41
CA ASP A 53 13.62 -4.76 1.14
C ASP A 53 13.59 -6.29 1.27
N GLN A 54 14.27 -6.90 2.25
CA GLN A 54 14.30 -8.37 2.38
C GLN A 54 12.97 -8.93 2.87
N CYS A 55 12.34 -8.26 3.84
CA CYS A 55 11.01 -8.65 4.30
C CYS A 55 9.98 -8.44 3.18
N TRP A 56 10.15 -7.41 2.35
CA TRP A 56 9.37 -7.24 1.13
C TRP A 56 9.61 -8.36 0.11
N GLN A 57 10.84 -8.84 -0.11
CA GLN A 57 11.08 -9.98 -1.01
C GLN A 57 10.26 -11.22 -0.66
N ILE A 58 9.95 -11.43 0.63
CA ILE A 58 9.11 -12.55 1.08
C ILE A 58 7.63 -12.30 0.79
N ILE A 59 7.17 -11.06 0.94
CA ILE A 59 5.77 -10.68 0.78
C ILE A 59 5.44 -10.42 -0.70
N GLY A 60 6.14 -9.47 -1.33
CA GLY A 60 5.86 -8.96 -2.66
C GLY A 60 6.21 -9.91 -3.81
N LYS A 61 7.17 -10.83 -3.65
CA LYS A 61 7.51 -11.81 -4.72
C LYS A 61 6.73 -13.11 -4.66
N SER A 62 5.93 -13.34 -3.62
CA SER A 62 5.07 -14.51 -3.52
C SER A 62 3.63 -14.09 -3.78
N ASN A 63 3.03 -14.56 -4.87
CA ASN A 63 1.65 -14.22 -5.23
C ASN A 63 0.66 -14.53 -4.08
N SER A 64 0.86 -15.62 -3.34
CA SER A 64 0.01 -15.96 -2.18
C SER A 64 0.16 -14.97 -1.02
N ASN A 65 1.39 -14.53 -0.73
CA ASN A 65 1.63 -13.56 0.34
C ASN A 65 1.17 -12.16 -0.05
N LEU A 66 1.44 -11.75 -1.29
CA LEU A 66 0.94 -10.51 -1.84
C LEU A 66 -0.59 -10.49 -1.79
N LYS A 67 -1.26 -11.54 -2.26
CA LYS A 67 -2.73 -11.69 -2.17
C LYS A 67 -3.26 -11.46 -0.74
N LYS A 68 -2.65 -12.06 0.29
CA LYS A 68 -3.05 -11.84 1.70
C LYS A 68 -2.87 -10.39 2.15
N LEU A 69 -1.79 -9.73 1.71
CA LEU A 69 -1.59 -8.31 1.94
C LEU A 69 -2.71 -7.51 1.27
N LEU A 70 -2.98 -7.76 -0.01
CA LEU A 70 -3.99 -7.04 -0.80
C LEU A 70 -5.41 -7.21 -0.25
N ASP A 71 -5.75 -8.39 0.26
CA ASP A 71 -7.04 -8.65 0.92
C ASP A 71 -7.17 -7.81 2.21
N SER A 72 -6.08 -7.65 2.96
CA SER A 72 -6.03 -6.76 4.13
C SER A 72 -6.11 -5.29 3.73
N VAL A 73 -5.47 -4.88 2.64
CA VAL A 73 -5.54 -3.50 2.12
C VAL A 73 -6.97 -3.16 1.69
N SER A 74 -7.58 -4.01 0.84
CA SER A 74 -8.93 -3.81 0.30
C SER A 74 -9.99 -3.73 1.39
N SER A 75 -9.79 -4.42 2.53
CA SER A 75 -10.69 -4.36 3.69
C SER A 75 -10.50 -3.12 4.58
N GLY A 76 -9.62 -2.19 4.21
CA GLY A 76 -9.44 -0.92 4.95
C GLY A 76 -8.34 -0.95 6.01
N ASN A 77 -7.48 -1.98 6.05
CA ASN A 77 -6.40 -2.06 7.04
C ASN A 77 -5.29 -1.05 6.72
N TYR A 78 -5.14 -0.04 7.59
CA TYR A 78 -4.14 1.01 7.43
C TYR A 78 -2.70 0.52 7.45
N SER A 79 -2.36 -0.45 8.31
CA SER A 79 -0.98 -0.93 8.45
C SER A 79 -0.55 -1.70 7.19
N ALA A 80 -1.46 -2.53 6.67
CA ALA A 80 -1.28 -3.19 5.38
C ALA A 80 -1.15 -2.16 4.25
N ALA A 81 -2.06 -1.18 4.17
CA ALA A 81 -2.07 -0.20 3.08
C ALA A 81 -0.84 0.70 3.11
N SER A 82 -0.39 1.12 4.30
CA SER A 82 0.85 1.89 4.45
C SER A 82 2.08 1.08 4.08
N TYR A 83 2.10 -0.22 4.37
CA TYR A 83 3.20 -1.10 3.97
C TYR A 83 3.23 -1.31 2.45
N LEU A 84 2.07 -1.57 1.83
CA LEU A 84 1.96 -1.68 0.38
C LEU A 84 2.38 -0.39 -0.31
N ALA A 85 1.83 0.76 0.11
CA ALA A 85 2.15 2.07 -0.46
C ALA A 85 3.66 2.36 -0.44
N LYS A 86 4.36 2.02 0.66
CA LYS A 86 5.82 2.19 0.74
C LYS A 86 6.61 1.35 -0.27
N ASN A 87 6.07 0.20 -0.67
CA ASN A 87 6.76 -0.76 -1.53
C ASN A 87 6.20 -0.79 -2.96
N ILE A 88 5.20 0.03 -3.29
CA ILE A 88 4.49 -0.06 -4.58
C ILE A 88 5.42 0.12 -5.78
N LYS A 89 6.46 0.95 -5.65
CA LYS A 89 7.46 1.22 -6.69
C LYS A 89 8.32 0.01 -7.07
N SER A 90 8.28 -1.04 -6.27
CA SER A 90 8.99 -2.29 -6.54
C SER A 90 8.12 -3.34 -7.25
N LEU A 91 6.87 -2.99 -7.54
CA LEU A 91 5.93 -3.83 -8.27
C LEU A 91 5.82 -3.39 -9.73
N ASP A 92 5.50 -4.33 -10.59
CA ASP A 92 5.22 -4.15 -12.00
C ASP A 92 4.12 -5.12 -12.47
N GLY A 93 3.67 -4.92 -13.72
CA GLY A 93 2.68 -5.76 -14.39
C GLY A 93 1.41 -5.99 -13.57
N GLY A 94 0.87 -7.21 -13.63
CA GLY A 94 -0.37 -7.57 -12.93
C GLY A 94 -0.31 -7.42 -11.40
N ASN A 95 0.86 -7.58 -10.79
CA ASN A 95 1.00 -7.38 -9.34
C ASN A 95 0.85 -5.90 -8.95
N LEU A 96 1.32 -4.98 -9.78
CA LEU A 96 1.11 -3.55 -9.59
C LEU A 96 -0.37 -3.21 -9.79
N GLU A 97 -1.00 -3.72 -10.85
CA GLU A 97 -2.43 -3.50 -11.13
C GLU A 97 -3.31 -3.99 -9.96
N ASP A 98 -3.12 -5.22 -9.51
CA ASP A 98 -3.85 -5.79 -8.36
C ASP A 98 -3.64 -4.96 -7.08
N SER A 99 -2.43 -4.44 -6.89
CA SER A 99 -2.09 -3.59 -5.74
C SER A 99 -2.78 -2.23 -5.80
N LEU A 100 -2.88 -1.64 -6.99
CA LEU A 100 -3.59 -0.39 -7.23
C LEU A 100 -5.10 -0.57 -7.05
N VAL A 101 -5.67 -1.68 -7.55
CA VAL A 101 -7.07 -2.05 -7.30
C VAL A 101 -7.33 -2.19 -5.79
N ALA A 102 -6.44 -2.84 -5.06
CA ALA A 102 -6.57 -2.99 -3.62
C ALA A 102 -6.51 -1.65 -2.87
N LEU A 103 -5.62 -0.74 -3.27
CA LEU A 103 -5.59 0.64 -2.74
C LEU A 103 -6.86 1.42 -3.10
N GLY A 104 -7.44 1.17 -4.27
CA GLY A 104 -8.76 1.65 -4.63
C GLY A 104 -9.85 1.16 -3.68
N GLY A 105 -9.84 -0.13 -3.32
CA GLY A 105 -10.72 -0.71 -2.30
C GLY A 105 -10.48 -0.10 -0.92
N PHE A 106 -9.22 0.11 -0.52
CA PHE A 106 -8.88 0.81 0.72
C PHE A 106 -9.51 2.21 0.79
N SER A 107 -9.52 2.94 -0.33
CA SER A 107 -10.13 4.27 -0.43
C SER A 107 -11.63 4.27 -0.09
N ASP A 108 -12.30 3.12 -0.20
CA ASP A 108 -13.72 3.02 0.05
C ASP A 108 -14.12 3.27 1.49
N THR A 109 -13.20 3.07 2.43
CA THR A 109 -13.42 3.34 3.85
C THR A 109 -12.40 4.34 4.41
N ARG A 110 -11.27 4.54 3.72
CA ARG A 110 -10.11 5.29 4.22
C ARG A 110 -9.56 6.30 3.21
N MET A 111 -10.45 6.98 2.47
CA MET A 111 -10.08 7.98 1.45
C MET A 111 -9.05 9.01 1.93
N THR A 112 -9.26 9.59 3.12
CA THR A 112 -8.34 10.57 3.71
C THR A 112 -6.92 10.02 3.85
N ASP A 113 -6.78 8.74 4.22
CA ASP A 113 -5.47 8.10 4.38
C ASP A 113 -4.81 7.81 3.04
N LEU A 114 -5.57 7.41 2.01
CA LEU A 114 -5.03 7.22 0.66
C LEU A 114 -4.47 8.54 0.11
N LEU A 115 -5.24 9.64 0.21
CA LEU A 115 -4.75 10.96 -0.19
C LEU A 115 -3.52 11.39 0.63
N ALA A 116 -3.48 11.04 1.92
CA ALA A 116 -2.30 11.29 2.75
C ALA A 116 -1.07 10.48 2.33
N PHE A 117 -1.24 9.26 1.77
CA PHE A 117 -0.12 8.51 1.19
C PHE A 117 0.47 9.22 -0.02
N ALA A 118 -0.37 9.74 -0.91
CA ALA A 118 0.09 10.54 -2.05
C ALA A 118 0.74 11.85 -1.61
N ASN A 119 0.16 12.55 -0.62
CA ASN A 119 0.75 13.77 -0.08
C ASN A 119 2.13 13.55 0.55
N LYS A 120 2.35 12.39 1.16
CA LYS A 120 3.64 11.98 1.73
C LYS A 120 4.61 11.39 0.71
N GLY A 121 4.23 11.32 -0.57
CA GLY A 121 5.05 10.74 -1.64
C GLY A 121 5.26 9.23 -1.54
N LEU A 122 4.44 8.52 -0.75
CA LEU A 122 4.48 7.06 -0.68
C LEU A 122 3.99 6.45 -1.99
N ILE A 123 2.94 7.03 -2.55
CA ILE A 123 2.47 6.74 -3.90
C ILE A 123 2.61 7.97 -4.78
N SER A 124 2.92 7.77 -6.06
CA SER A 124 3.03 8.84 -7.05
C SER A 124 1.65 9.40 -7.45
N PRO A 125 1.58 10.58 -8.08
CA PRO A 125 0.33 11.09 -8.64
C PRO A 125 -0.31 10.13 -9.66
N HIS A 126 0.51 9.41 -10.43
CA HIS A 126 0.04 8.40 -11.38
C HIS A 126 -0.57 7.19 -10.67
N GLU A 127 0.11 6.66 -9.66
CA GLU A 127 -0.40 5.55 -8.84
C GLU A 127 -1.67 5.94 -8.07
N LEU A 128 -1.78 7.19 -7.60
CA LEU A 128 -3.02 7.68 -7.00
C LEU A 128 -4.16 7.68 -8.01
N ARG A 129 -3.92 8.20 -9.22
CA ARG A 129 -4.92 8.21 -10.30
C ARG A 129 -5.39 6.79 -10.57
N ASP A 130 -4.46 5.88 -10.81
CA ASP A 130 -4.78 4.50 -11.16
C ASP A 130 -5.47 3.77 -10.01
N ALA A 131 -5.03 3.94 -8.76
CA ALA A 131 -5.75 3.37 -7.61
C ALA A 131 -7.20 3.88 -7.51
N LEU A 132 -7.46 5.13 -7.94
CA LEU A 132 -8.78 5.73 -7.91
C LEU A 132 -9.65 5.41 -9.13
N THR A 133 -9.10 4.92 -10.24
CA THR A 133 -9.86 4.62 -11.47
C THR A 133 -9.86 3.16 -11.84
N MET A 134 -8.83 2.39 -11.46
CA MET A 134 -8.82 0.93 -11.64
C MET A 134 -9.93 0.30 -10.82
N LEU A 135 -10.67 -0.57 -11.49
CA LEU A 135 -11.81 -1.31 -10.95
C LEU A 135 -11.51 -2.81 -11.00
N PRO A 136 -12.11 -3.61 -10.11
CA PRO A 136 -11.99 -5.06 -10.18
C PRO A 136 -12.44 -5.58 -11.55
N LEU A 137 -11.74 -6.60 -12.08
CA LEU A 137 -12.08 -7.23 -13.37
C LEU A 137 -13.53 -7.72 -13.46
N SER A 138 -14.13 -8.10 -12.32
CA SER A 138 -15.54 -8.48 -12.25
C SER A 138 -16.51 -7.36 -12.66
N MET A 139 -16.05 -6.12 -12.78
CA MET A 139 -16.83 -4.97 -13.22
C MET A 139 -16.56 -4.59 -14.68
N SER A 140 -15.63 -5.25 -15.40
CA SER A 140 -15.20 -4.86 -16.76
C SER A 140 -16.36 -4.67 -17.74
N ASP A 141 -17.36 -5.56 -17.69
CA ASP A 141 -18.50 -5.54 -18.61
C ASP A 141 -19.79 -5.02 -17.94
N ASN A 142 -19.67 -4.45 -16.74
CA ASN A 142 -20.79 -3.92 -15.97
C ASN A 142 -20.66 -2.41 -15.76
N GLN A 143 -20.94 -1.65 -16.82
CA GLN A 143 -20.86 -0.18 -16.81
C GLN A 143 -21.66 0.46 -15.66
N ALA A 144 -22.83 -0.08 -15.32
CA ALA A 144 -23.65 0.43 -14.23
C ALA A 144 -22.92 0.30 -12.88
N ALA A 145 -22.29 -0.85 -12.63
CA ALA A 145 -21.46 -1.06 -11.44
C ALA A 145 -20.22 -0.15 -11.43
N GLN A 146 -19.57 0.05 -12.58
CA GLN A 146 -18.42 0.96 -12.69
C GLN A 146 -18.81 2.39 -12.34
N LEU A 147 -19.91 2.89 -12.93
CA LEU A 147 -20.39 4.25 -12.68
C LEU A 147 -20.79 4.43 -11.21
N PHE A 148 -21.47 3.46 -10.62
CA PHE A 148 -21.83 3.48 -9.21
C PHE A 148 -20.58 3.54 -8.31
N ALA A 149 -19.58 2.70 -8.58
CA ALA A 149 -18.33 2.68 -7.83
C ALA A 149 -17.59 4.04 -7.91
N MET A 150 -17.50 4.61 -9.12
CA MET A 150 -16.84 5.91 -9.32
C MET A 150 -17.57 7.06 -8.63
N GLN A 151 -18.92 7.10 -8.71
CA GLN A 151 -19.72 8.09 -7.99
C GLN A 151 -19.56 7.97 -6.47
N ALA A 152 -19.54 6.74 -5.95
CA ALA A 152 -19.29 6.49 -4.53
C ALA A 152 -17.90 6.97 -4.11
N ARG A 153 -16.86 6.67 -4.89
CA ARG A 153 -15.48 7.10 -4.64
C ARG A 153 -15.36 8.63 -4.69
N ARG A 154 -15.96 9.28 -5.69
CA ARG A 154 -16.05 10.74 -5.80
C ARG A 154 -16.69 11.38 -4.55
N SER A 155 -17.79 10.81 -4.06
CA SER A 155 -18.45 11.28 -2.83
C SER A 155 -17.51 11.21 -1.61
N LYS A 156 -16.72 10.13 -1.50
CA LYS A 156 -15.73 9.97 -0.43
C LYS A 156 -14.60 11.00 -0.53
N VAL A 157 -14.10 11.29 -1.74
CA VAL A 157 -13.10 12.36 -1.95
C VAL A 157 -13.67 13.72 -1.52
N ASN A 158 -14.91 14.03 -1.89
CA ASN A 158 -15.56 15.29 -1.52
C ASN A 158 -15.68 15.49 -0.01
N LYS A 159 -15.91 14.41 0.75
CA LYS A 159 -15.99 14.41 2.21
C LYS A 159 -14.65 14.64 2.93
N VAL A 160 -13.51 14.61 2.21
CA VAL A 160 -12.21 14.94 2.82
C VAL A 160 -12.14 16.45 3.06
N THR A 161 -12.03 16.85 4.33
CA THR A 161 -12.01 18.26 4.78
C THR A 161 -10.62 18.76 5.17
N ARG A 162 -9.61 17.88 5.19
CA ARG A 162 -8.23 18.24 5.53
C ARG A 162 -7.63 19.19 4.50
N SER A 163 -7.23 20.38 4.94
CA SER A 163 -6.67 21.43 4.08
C SER A 163 -5.31 21.04 3.48
N ASP A 164 -4.49 20.28 4.22
CA ASP A 164 -3.19 19.80 3.76
C ASP A 164 -3.28 18.77 2.62
N LEU A 165 -4.48 18.30 2.28
CA LEU A 165 -4.74 17.35 1.20
C LEU A 165 -5.48 17.98 0.01
N ALA A 166 -5.60 19.31 -0.04
CA ALA A 166 -6.38 20.00 -1.06
C ALA A 166 -5.92 19.68 -2.50
N THR A 167 -4.60 19.63 -2.73
CA THR A 167 -4.03 19.30 -4.04
C THR A 167 -4.36 17.87 -4.45
N GLN A 168 -4.18 16.90 -3.56
CA GLN A 168 -4.47 15.49 -3.83
C GLN A 168 -5.97 15.27 -4.00
N LYS A 169 -6.81 15.98 -3.23
CA LYS A 169 -8.27 15.97 -3.39
C LYS A 169 -8.69 16.47 -4.77
N SER A 170 -8.14 17.60 -5.23
CA SER A 170 -8.44 18.15 -6.55
C SER A 170 -8.02 17.19 -7.67
N ALA A 171 -6.81 16.63 -7.59
CA ALA A 171 -6.33 15.65 -8.56
C ALA A 171 -7.19 14.37 -8.58
N ALA A 172 -7.58 13.87 -7.40
CA ALA A 172 -8.46 12.71 -7.26
C ALA A 172 -9.84 12.95 -7.88
N LEU A 173 -10.46 14.11 -7.63
CA LEU A 173 -11.75 14.46 -8.23
C LEU A 173 -11.64 14.53 -9.76
N LYS A 174 -10.59 15.16 -10.28
CA LYS A 174 -10.38 15.24 -11.73
C LYS A 174 -10.25 13.84 -12.36
N ALA A 175 -9.40 12.99 -11.79
CA ALA A 175 -9.20 11.63 -12.28
C ALA A 175 -10.51 10.82 -12.34
N ILE A 176 -11.31 10.91 -11.27
CA ILE A 176 -12.59 10.20 -11.19
C ILE A 176 -13.61 10.80 -12.18
N ASP A 177 -13.69 12.11 -12.29
CA ASP A 177 -14.63 12.78 -13.19
C ASP A 177 -14.29 12.52 -14.67
N ASP A 178 -13.01 12.50 -15.03
CA ASP A 178 -12.54 12.11 -16.37
C ASP A 178 -12.97 10.65 -16.68
N PHE A 179 -12.70 9.70 -15.77
CA PHE A 179 -13.05 8.29 -15.97
C PHE A 179 -14.57 8.04 -16.01
N ILE A 180 -15.36 8.78 -15.21
CA ILE A 180 -16.83 8.79 -15.33
C ILE A 180 -17.26 9.27 -16.73
N GLY A 181 -16.58 10.28 -17.27
CA GLY A 181 -16.80 10.77 -18.63
C GLY A 181 -16.56 9.68 -19.68
N GLU A 182 -15.46 8.95 -19.57
CA GLU A 182 -15.11 7.82 -20.45
C GLU A 182 -16.19 6.74 -20.42
N ILE A 183 -16.59 6.27 -19.24
CA ILE A 183 -17.66 5.26 -19.08
C ILE A 183 -18.93 5.71 -19.79
N LYS A 184 -19.36 6.96 -19.59
CA LYS A 184 -20.58 7.50 -20.21
C LYS A 184 -20.45 7.64 -21.73
N SER A 185 -19.28 8.04 -22.23
CA SER A 185 -19.06 8.21 -23.66
C SER A 185 -19.05 6.88 -24.42
N SER A 186 -18.69 5.77 -23.76
CA SER A 186 -18.73 4.42 -24.35
C SER A 186 -20.14 3.84 -24.54
N GLN A 187 -21.20 4.63 -24.30
CA GLN A 187 -22.61 4.26 -24.48
C GLN A 187 -23.17 4.59 -25.88
N HIS A 188 -22.34 5.14 -26.76
CA HIS A 188 -22.68 5.51 -28.14
C HIS A 188 -21.79 4.74 -29.13
#